data_AF-W9JP47-F1
#
_entry.id   AF-W9JP47-F1
#
_cell.length_a   1.000
_cell.length_b   1.000
_cell.length_c   1.000
_cell.angle_alpha   90.00
_cell.angle_beta   90.00
_cell.angle_gamma   90.00
#
_symmetry.space_group_name_H-M   'P 1'
#
loop_
_entity.id
_entity.type
_entity.pdbx_description
1 polymer ?
#
loop_
_entity_poly.entity_id
_entity_poly.type
_entity_poly.pdbx_seq_one_letter_code
_entity_poly.pdbx_strand_id
1 'polypeptide(L)'
;MSLETKEVCIAVIAFALFISLWSTRLYIILITRISTLAPRSTRMEKKGVAPPNFSSVLDYLKGAPGRVIVGDNTSSYELWESITNAAKEGDSFVFHESSVGAGMPAISILQEMVKTGNEITRIEGIFSGTISHLFHNYSTTSGNSGGNWSETVCQAKNLGYTEPDLRDDLNSLNVARKVTILACIAGCPIESPTSYPVESLIPKELELPTRGDVFLQKLPAFNQQMQDRKLKAEKQGKVLCYINSIDIASGKATVGLQILDKSHLIANLKGSNNLISFYTKRYK
;
A
#
# COMPACT_ATOMS: atom_id res chain seq x y z
N MET A 1 23.03 -15.50 -13.75
CA MET A 1 22.13 -16.58 -14.22
C MET A 1 21.16 -16.85 -13.08
N SER A 2 19.87 -16.61 -13.34
CA SER A 2 18.64 -16.82 -12.53
C SER A 2 18.60 -16.37 -11.06
N LEU A 3 17.94 -15.22 -10.86
CA LEU A 3 17.20 -14.87 -9.64
C LEU A 3 15.92 -15.71 -9.62
N GLU A 4 15.87 -16.76 -8.79
CA GLU A 4 14.65 -17.53 -8.54
C GLU A 4 13.82 -16.87 -7.41
N THR A 5 12.60 -16.48 -7.80
CA THR A 5 11.33 -16.58 -7.05
C THR A 5 11.42 -16.44 -5.53
N LYS A 6 11.19 -15.21 -5.03
CA LYS A 6 10.82 -14.99 -3.62
C LYS A 6 9.32 -15.19 -3.44
N GLU A 7 9.01 -15.88 -2.36
CA GLU A 7 7.75 -16.48 -1.94
C GLU A 7 6.63 -15.45 -1.69
N VAL A 8 5.42 -15.74 -2.17
CA VAL A 8 4.19 -15.07 -1.75
C VAL A 8 3.63 -15.84 -0.56
N CYS A 9 3.66 -15.20 0.62
CA CYS A 9 3.16 -15.75 1.87
C CYS A 9 1.63 -15.84 1.89
N ILE A 10 1.13 -17.05 2.14
CA ILE A 10 -0.27 -17.32 2.52
C ILE A 10 -0.46 -16.89 3.98
N ALA A 11 -1.40 -15.98 4.25
CA ALA A 11 -1.99 -15.82 5.57
C ALA A 11 -3.51 -16.09 5.52
N VAL A 12 -3.90 -17.25 6.02
CA VAL A 12 -5.27 -17.53 6.44
C VAL A 12 -5.47 -16.80 7.77
N ILE A 13 -6.27 -15.75 7.80
CA ILE A 13 -6.66 -15.09 9.05
C ILE A 13 -7.67 -16.01 9.76
N ALA A 14 -7.20 -16.77 10.74
CA ALA A 14 -8.04 -17.37 11.76
C ALA A 14 -8.33 -16.29 12.81
N PHE A 15 -9.51 -15.67 12.76
CA PHE A 15 -9.97 -14.76 13.81
C PHE A 15 -10.69 -15.56 14.89
N ALA A 16 -10.05 -15.72 16.04
CA ALA A 16 -10.70 -16.15 17.27
C ALA A 16 -11.28 -14.90 17.95
N LEU A 17 -12.61 -14.79 18.02
CA LEU A 17 -13.28 -13.83 18.88
C LEU A 17 -14.36 -14.56 19.69
N PHE A 18 -14.04 -14.75 20.97
CA PHE A 18 -14.97 -15.08 22.03
C PHE A 18 -15.83 -13.84 22.28
N ILE A 19 -17.11 -13.86 21.92
CA ILE A 19 -18.07 -12.83 22.34
C ILE A 19 -19.23 -13.55 23.03
N SER A 20 -19.35 -13.30 24.33
CA SER A 20 -20.40 -13.81 25.20
C SER A 20 -21.76 -13.27 24.77
N LEU A 21 -22.78 -14.11 24.94
CA LEU A 21 -24.19 -13.87 24.66
C LEU A 21 -24.70 -12.55 25.26
N TRP A 22 -25.59 -11.88 24.53
CA TRP A 22 -26.98 -11.56 24.91
C TRP A 22 -27.54 -10.52 23.92
N SER A 23 -28.78 -10.73 23.48
CA SER A 23 -29.57 -9.94 22.52
C SER A 23 -29.45 -10.33 21.04
N THR A 24 -30.44 -11.12 20.63
CA THR A 24 -30.73 -11.66 19.31
C THR A 24 -31.34 -10.60 18.39
N ARG A 25 -30.91 -10.63 17.12
CA ARG A 25 -31.45 -9.90 15.94
C ARG A 25 -30.98 -8.46 15.77
N LEU A 26 -29.82 -8.28 15.11
CA LEU A 26 -29.67 -7.44 13.92
C LEU A 26 -28.26 -7.61 13.33
N TYR A 27 -28.17 -7.81 12.03
CA TYR A 27 -26.97 -7.65 11.18
C TYR A 27 -25.67 -8.30 11.62
N ILE A 28 -25.71 -9.63 11.68
CA ILE A 28 -24.53 -10.45 11.39
C ILE A 28 -24.85 -11.22 10.10
N ILE A 29 -24.63 -10.56 8.95
CA ILE A 29 -24.31 -11.30 7.71
C ILE A 29 -22.82 -11.65 7.85
N LEU A 30 -22.53 -12.54 8.82
CA LEU A 30 -21.22 -13.17 8.92
C LEU A 30 -21.03 -13.99 7.65
N ILE A 31 -19.79 -14.04 7.20
CA ILE A 31 -19.25 -14.93 6.18
C ILE A 31 -19.30 -16.39 6.70
N THR A 32 -20.49 -16.90 7.00
CA THR A 32 -20.76 -18.29 7.43
C THR A 32 -21.74 -19.00 6.51
N ARG A 33 -22.19 -18.36 5.42
CA ARG A 33 -23.04 -18.96 4.37
C ARG A 33 -22.30 -19.28 3.06
N ILE A 34 -20.99 -19.55 3.13
CA ILE A 34 -20.25 -20.17 2.01
C ILE A 34 -20.25 -21.72 2.13
N SER A 35 -20.84 -22.30 3.17
CA SER A 35 -20.69 -23.73 3.49
C SER A 35 -21.91 -24.64 3.28
N THR A 36 -23.04 -24.17 2.74
CA THR A 36 -24.25 -25.03 2.60
C THR A 36 -24.81 -25.18 1.18
N LEU A 37 -24.18 -24.57 0.17
CA LEU A 37 -24.28 -24.99 -1.22
C LEU A 37 -22.89 -25.47 -1.59
N ALA A 38 -22.74 -26.71 -2.07
CA ALA A 38 -21.45 -27.31 -2.40
C ALA A 38 -20.49 -26.24 -2.96
N PRO A 39 -19.43 -25.82 -2.22
CA PRO A 39 -18.67 -24.70 -2.66
C PRO A 39 -17.89 -25.18 -3.87
N ARG A 40 -18.30 -24.76 -5.06
CA ARG A 40 -17.42 -24.75 -6.23
C ARG A 40 -16.34 -23.67 -6.01
N SER A 41 -15.65 -23.69 -4.86
CA SER A 41 -14.45 -22.90 -4.64
C SER A 41 -13.36 -23.52 -5.50
N THR A 42 -13.21 -22.98 -6.71
CA THR A 42 -12.13 -23.38 -7.60
C THR A 42 -10.90 -22.62 -7.16
N ARG A 43 -9.97 -23.31 -6.48
CA ARG A 43 -8.70 -22.71 -6.09
C ARG A 43 -7.79 -22.66 -7.31
N MET A 44 -7.50 -21.46 -7.80
CA MET A 44 -6.62 -21.28 -8.97
C MET A 44 -5.14 -21.53 -8.63
N GLU A 45 -4.76 -21.44 -7.36
CA GLU A 45 -3.40 -21.68 -6.90
C GLU A 45 -3.32 -22.78 -5.84
N LYS A 46 -2.28 -23.61 -5.92
CA LYS A 46 -1.93 -24.61 -4.91
C LYS A 46 -0.48 -24.40 -4.51
N LYS A 47 -0.14 -24.66 -3.24
CA LYS A 47 1.23 -24.54 -2.74
C LYS A 47 2.17 -25.36 -3.64
N GLY A 48 3.22 -24.73 -4.17
CA GLY A 48 4.19 -25.37 -5.07
C GLY A 48 3.80 -25.42 -6.55
N VAL A 49 2.67 -24.81 -6.95
CA VAL A 49 2.27 -24.62 -8.35
C VAL A 49 2.42 -23.15 -8.70
N ALA A 50 2.94 -22.86 -9.90
CA ALA A 50 3.04 -21.50 -10.39
C ALA A 50 1.66 -20.81 -10.42
N PRO A 51 1.59 -19.50 -10.15
CA PRO A 51 0.35 -18.75 -10.26
C PRO A 51 -0.24 -18.85 -11.69
N PRO A 52 -1.58 -18.83 -11.85
CA PRO A 52 -2.20 -18.85 -13.15
C PRO A 52 -1.73 -17.65 -13.98
N ASN A 53 -1.57 -17.84 -15.28
CA ASN A 53 -1.31 -16.73 -16.18
C ASN A 53 -2.53 -15.81 -16.26
N PHE A 54 -2.29 -14.58 -16.71
CA PHE A 54 -3.33 -13.55 -16.75
C PHE A 54 -4.53 -13.92 -17.63
N SER A 55 -4.29 -14.52 -18.81
CA SER A 55 -5.38 -14.96 -19.70
C SER A 55 -6.31 -15.96 -18.99
N SER A 56 -5.74 -16.93 -18.28
CA SER A 56 -6.51 -17.92 -17.52
C SER A 56 -7.35 -17.29 -16.40
N VAL A 57 -6.88 -16.18 -15.80
CA VAL A 57 -7.67 -15.43 -14.82
C VAL A 57 -8.86 -14.73 -15.48
N LEU A 58 -8.67 -14.12 -16.65
CA LEU A 58 -9.76 -13.50 -17.40
C LEU A 58 -10.80 -14.53 -17.85
N ASP A 59 -10.36 -15.65 -18.41
CA ASP A 59 -11.25 -16.75 -18.83
C ASP A 59 -12.03 -17.31 -17.64
N TYR A 60 -11.37 -17.46 -16.48
CA TYR A 60 -12.01 -17.91 -15.25
C TYR A 60 -13.11 -16.95 -14.78
N LEU A 61 -12.85 -15.64 -14.80
CA LEU A 61 -13.84 -14.62 -14.42
C LEU A 61 -15.05 -14.60 -15.36
N LYS A 62 -14.84 -14.80 -16.67
CA LYS A 62 -15.90 -14.80 -17.68
C LYS A 62 -16.71 -16.10 -17.72
N GLY A 63 -16.10 -17.22 -17.33
CA GLY A 63 -16.61 -18.56 -17.65
C GLY A 63 -17.93 -18.94 -16.97
N ALA A 64 -18.31 -18.32 -15.86
CA ALA A 64 -19.61 -18.51 -15.21
C ALA A 64 -19.90 -17.43 -14.15
N PRO A 65 -21.18 -17.16 -13.84
CA PRO A 65 -21.58 -16.33 -12.69
C PRO A 65 -21.02 -16.81 -11.36
N GLY A 66 -20.71 -15.86 -10.48
CA GLY A 66 -20.31 -16.11 -9.09
C GLY A 66 -18.89 -16.63 -8.89
N ARG A 67 -18.00 -16.47 -9.87
CA ARG A 67 -16.58 -16.78 -9.69
C ARG A 67 -15.94 -15.71 -8.82
N VAL A 68 -14.93 -16.12 -8.04
CA VAL A 68 -14.25 -15.24 -7.10
C VAL A 68 -12.75 -15.37 -7.31
N ILE A 69 -12.06 -14.24 -7.41
CA ILE A 69 -10.60 -14.16 -7.29
C ILE A 69 -10.21 -13.26 -6.12
N VAL A 70 -9.09 -13.61 -5.49
CA VAL A 70 -8.43 -12.77 -4.49
C VAL A 70 -7.03 -12.47 -5.02
N GLY A 71 -6.69 -11.19 -5.17
CA GLY A 71 -5.39 -10.75 -5.69
C GLY A 71 -4.70 -9.78 -4.74
N ASP A 72 -3.37 -9.74 -4.76
CA ASP A 72 -2.57 -8.92 -3.86
C ASP A 72 -1.78 -7.80 -4.55
N ASN A 73 -1.80 -7.70 -5.89
CA ASN A 73 -1.11 -6.62 -6.60
C ASN A 73 -1.59 -6.41 -8.05
N THR A 74 -2.47 -5.42 -8.28
CA THR A 74 -2.87 -4.97 -9.63
C THR A 74 -2.09 -3.71 -9.97
N SER A 75 -1.07 -3.82 -10.84
CA SER A 75 -0.06 -2.76 -11.01
C SER A 75 -0.16 -1.95 -12.31
N SER A 76 -1.30 -1.97 -13.01
CA SER A 76 -1.52 -1.06 -14.14
C SER A 76 -3.00 -0.80 -14.37
N TYR A 77 -3.30 0.32 -15.04
CA TYR A 77 -4.68 0.66 -15.42
C TYR A 77 -5.27 -0.35 -16.41
N GLU A 78 -4.48 -0.79 -17.39
CA GLU A 78 -4.90 -1.81 -18.37
C GLU A 78 -5.30 -3.14 -17.69
N LEU A 79 -4.50 -3.57 -16.71
CA LEU A 79 -4.77 -4.78 -15.93
C LEU A 79 -6.05 -4.62 -15.11
N TRP A 80 -6.23 -3.47 -14.47
CA TRP A 80 -7.44 -3.12 -13.73
C TRP A 80 -8.69 -3.15 -14.62
N GLU A 81 -8.62 -2.50 -15.79
CA GLU A 81 -9.73 -2.47 -16.74
C GLU A 81 -10.07 -3.88 -17.25
N SER A 82 -9.06 -4.66 -17.63
CA SER A 82 -9.24 -6.03 -18.11
C SER A 82 -9.91 -6.93 -17.06
N ILE A 83 -9.45 -6.88 -15.81
CA ILE A 83 -10.01 -7.69 -14.71
C ILE A 83 -11.43 -7.24 -14.38
N THR A 84 -11.66 -5.93 -14.25
CA THR A 84 -12.99 -5.41 -13.89
C THR A 84 -14.01 -5.63 -15.00
N ASN A 85 -13.62 -5.57 -16.28
CA ASN A 85 -14.47 -5.90 -17.41
C ASN A 85 -14.79 -7.40 -17.47
N ALA A 86 -13.80 -8.27 -17.29
CA ALA A 86 -14.02 -9.71 -17.24
C ALA A 86 -14.93 -10.13 -16.07
N ALA A 87 -14.75 -9.52 -14.90
CA ALA A 87 -15.60 -9.74 -13.74
C ALA A 87 -17.05 -9.30 -13.99
N LYS A 88 -17.26 -8.15 -14.65
CA LYS A 88 -18.61 -7.70 -15.05
C LYS A 88 -19.26 -8.64 -16.06
N GLU A 89 -18.51 -9.08 -17.07
CA GLU A 89 -19.00 -9.98 -18.14
C GLU A 89 -19.48 -11.31 -17.57
N GLY A 90 -18.73 -11.89 -16.63
CA GLY A 90 -19.08 -13.16 -16.01
C GLY A 90 -19.80 -13.06 -14.67
N ASP A 91 -20.41 -11.92 -14.31
CA ASP A 91 -21.10 -11.70 -13.02
C ASP A 91 -20.31 -12.25 -11.81
N SER A 92 -19.04 -11.85 -11.75
CA SER A 92 -18.02 -12.41 -10.87
C SER A 92 -17.38 -11.34 -9.98
N PHE A 93 -16.70 -11.79 -8.93
CA PHE A 93 -16.19 -10.93 -7.85
C PHE A 93 -14.67 -10.96 -7.77
N VAL A 94 -14.10 -9.78 -7.50
CA VAL A 94 -12.66 -9.57 -7.33
C VAL A 94 -12.44 -8.90 -5.98
N PHE A 95 -11.66 -9.52 -5.12
CA PHE A 95 -11.28 -8.94 -3.82
C PHE A 95 -9.77 -8.75 -3.74
N HIS A 96 -9.33 -7.60 -3.24
CA HIS A 96 -7.90 -7.30 -3.10
C HIS A 96 -7.65 -6.36 -1.92
N GLU A 97 -8.47 -6.42 -0.87
CA GLU A 97 -8.39 -5.52 0.30
C GLU A 97 -6.98 -5.50 0.91
N SER A 98 -6.31 -6.64 0.98
CA SER A 98 -4.96 -6.75 1.56
C SER A 98 -3.86 -6.05 0.77
N SER A 99 -4.12 -5.66 -0.49
CA SER A 99 -3.13 -4.98 -1.32
C SER A 99 -2.80 -3.56 -0.81
N VAL A 100 -3.77 -2.88 -0.18
CA VAL A 100 -3.59 -1.53 0.35
C VAL A 100 -4.05 -1.47 1.80
N GLY A 101 -3.14 -1.16 2.72
CA GLY A 101 -3.48 -1.02 4.14
C GLY A 101 -3.55 -2.34 4.92
N ALA A 102 -3.17 -3.46 4.32
CA ALA A 102 -3.15 -4.80 4.94
C ALA A 102 -4.52 -5.24 5.48
N GLY A 103 -4.81 -5.01 6.76
CA GLY A 103 -6.11 -5.32 7.37
C GLY A 103 -7.06 -4.12 7.47
N MET A 104 -6.60 -2.91 7.12
CA MET A 104 -7.44 -1.71 7.11
C MET A 104 -8.42 -1.78 5.93
N PRO A 105 -9.72 -1.47 6.13
CA PRO A 105 -10.73 -1.51 5.07
C PRO A 105 -10.62 -0.29 4.12
N ALA A 106 -9.46 -0.09 3.51
CA ALA A 106 -9.19 1.06 2.66
C ALA A 106 -9.91 0.97 1.31
N ILE A 107 -9.89 -0.20 0.69
CA ILE A 107 -10.38 -0.43 -0.66
C ILE A 107 -11.89 -0.54 -0.66
N SER A 108 -12.46 -1.36 0.23
CA SER A 108 -13.91 -1.50 0.38
C SER A 108 -14.59 -0.16 0.68
N ILE A 109 -14.04 0.65 1.58
CA ILE A 109 -14.56 2.01 1.86
C ILE A 109 -14.51 2.88 0.61
N LEU A 110 -13.38 2.92 -0.10
CA LEU A 110 -13.24 3.72 -1.31
C LEU A 110 -14.22 3.27 -2.41
N GLN A 111 -14.35 1.96 -2.63
CA GLN A 111 -15.30 1.38 -3.58
C GLN A 111 -16.74 1.72 -3.22
N GLU A 112 -17.12 1.67 -1.94
CA GLU A 112 -18.46 2.01 -1.48
C GLU A 112 -18.76 3.51 -1.65
N MET A 113 -17.79 4.39 -1.36
CA MET A 113 -17.90 5.83 -1.64
C MET A 113 -18.17 6.08 -3.12
N VAL A 114 -17.39 5.48 -4.02
CA VAL A 114 -17.56 5.63 -5.47
C VAL A 114 -18.91 5.05 -5.93
N LYS A 115 -19.28 3.85 -5.45
CA LYS A 115 -20.54 3.17 -5.81
C LYS A 115 -21.79 3.94 -5.38
N THR A 116 -21.74 4.64 -4.25
CA THR A 116 -22.83 5.48 -3.74
C THR A 116 -22.87 6.89 -4.37
N GLY A 117 -22.06 7.11 -5.41
CA GLY A 117 -22.02 8.37 -6.17
C GLY A 117 -21.29 9.49 -5.44
N ASN A 118 -20.41 9.18 -4.48
CA ASN A 118 -19.53 10.18 -3.90
C ASN A 118 -18.35 10.44 -4.83
N GLU A 119 -18.00 11.71 -5.01
CA GLU A 119 -16.91 12.12 -5.88
C GLU A 119 -15.65 12.35 -5.05
N ILE A 120 -14.66 11.46 -5.24
CA ILE A 120 -13.34 11.58 -4.63
C ILE A 120 -12.59 12.72 -5.30
N THR A 121 -12.07 13.65 -4.52
CA THR A 121 -11.31 14.80 -5.03
C THR A 121 -9.81 14.61 -4.82
N ARG A 122 -9.43 14.00 -3.70
CA ARG A 122 -8.03 13.74 -3.36
C ARG A 122 -7.91 12.52 -2.46
N ILE A 123 -6.82 11.78 -2.61
CA ILE A 123 -6.40 10.72 -1.70
C ILE A 123 -5.01 11.06 -1.21
N GLU A 124 -4.77 11.00 0.09
CA GLU A 124 -3.46 11.30 0.67
C GLU A 124 -3.11 10.33 1.79
N GLY A 125 -1.83 10.08 2.03
CA GLY A 125 -1.41 9.39 3.25
C GLY A 125 -0.03 8.74 3.19
N ILE A 126 0.21 7.80 4.10
CA ILE A 126 1.42 6.96 4.16
C ILE A 126 1.01 5.50 4.05
N PHE A 127 1.39 4.86 2.95
CA PHE A 127 0.93 3.51 2.59
C PHE A 127 1.99 2.41 2.85
N SER A 128 3.10 2.76 3.52
CA SER A 128 4.16 1.85 3.96
C SER A 128 4.44 2.04 5.44
N GLY A 129 4.29 0.95 6.22
CA GLY A 129 4.55 0.96 7.65
C GLY A 129 6.03 1.16 7.96
N THR A 130 6.93 0.61 7.13
CA THR A 130 8.37 0.80 7.22
C THR A 130 8.75 2.26 7.02
N ILE A 131 8.24 2.90 5.96
CA ILE A 131 8.51 4.32 5.71
C ILE A 131 7.89 5.20 6.80
N SER A 132 6.66 4.89 7.23
CA SER A 132 6.00 5.58 8.35
C SER A 132 6.87 5.55 9.60
N HIS A 133 7.37 4.36 9.96
CA HIS A 133 8.27 4.18 11.10
C HIS A 133 9.58 4.96 10.95
N LEU A 134 10.21 4.93 9.78
CA LEU A 134 11.46 5.66 9.53
C LEU A 134 11.28 7.16 9.73
N PHE A 135 10.26 7.77 9.12
CA PHE A 135 10.06 9.22 9.22
C PHE A 135 9.56 9.65 10.60
N HIS A 136 8.76 8.81 11.27
CA HIS A 136 8.34 9.07 12.65
C HIS A 136 9.52 9.13 13.64
N ASN A 137 10.57 8.34 13.41
CA ASN A 137 11.78 8.38 14.23
C ASN A 137 12.79 9.42 13.74
N TYR A 138 12.89 9.64 12.43
CA TYR A 138 13.90 10.54 11.85
C TYR A 138 13.53 12.03 11.93
N SER A 139 12.27 12.39 11.61
CA SER A 139 11.81 13.78 11.56
C SER A 139 10.56 13.94 12.41
N THR A 140 10.71 14.55 13.57
CA THR A 140 9.67 14.61 14.59
C THR A 140 9.17 16.02 14.82
N THR A 141 7.95 16.16 15.31
CA THR A 141 7.34 17.46 15.60
C THR A 141 8.04 18.20 16.75
N SER A 142 8.73 17.47 17.64
CA SER A 142 9.54 18.02 18.74
C SER A 142 10.93 18.50 18.32
N GLY A 143 11.35 18.26 17.08
CA GLY A 143 12.54 18.87 16.46
C GLY A 143 13.89 18.32 16.92
N ASN A 144 13.94 17.26 17.74
CA ASN A 144 15.20 16.83 18.36
C ASN A 144 15.41 15.32 18.51
N SER A 145 14.60 14.47 17.86
CA SER A 145 14.57 13.03 18.22
C SER A 145 14.87 12.04 17.10
N GLY A 146 15.52 12.46 16.03
CA GLY A 146 16.03 11.54 15.02
C GLY A 146 17.52 11.74 14.83
N GLY A 147 18.31 10.72 15.18
CA GLY A 147 19.74 10.67 14.92
C GLY A 147 20.06 10.68 13.43
N ASN A 148 21.16 10.06 13.04
CA ASN A 148 21.51 10.01 11.62
C ASN A 148 20.50 9.15 10.82
N TRP A 149 20.23 9.53 9.56
CA TRP A 149 19.32 8.76 8.68
C TRP A 149 19.72 7.27 8.61
N SER A 150 21.01 6.99 8.42
CA SER A 150 21.54 5.63 8.40
C SER A 150 21.31 4.86 9.70
N GLU A 151 21.38 5.54 10.85
CA GLU A 151 21.11 4.92 12.16
C GLU A 151 19.64 4.56 12.29
N THR A 152 18.73 5.46 11.91
CA THR A 152 17.28 5.18 11.91
C THR A 152 16.94 4.00 11.00
N VAL A 153 17.55 3.93 9.81
CA VAL A 153 17.39 2.81 8.87
C VAL A 153 17.92 1.50 9.47
N CYS A 154 19.11 1.51 10.07
CA CYS A 154 19.68 0.34 10.74
C CYS A 154 18.85 -0.12 11.94
N GLN A 155 18.32 0.81 12.74
CA GLN A 155 17.45 0.50 13.87
C GLN A 155 16.17 -0.18 13.40
N ALA A 156 15.51 0.35 12.36
CA ALA A 156 14.32 -0.26 11.79
C ALA A 156 14.59 -1.70 11.30
N LYS A 157 15.76 -1.95 10.68
CA LYS A 157 16.18 -3.29 10.29
C LYS A 157 16.32 -4.23 11.49
N ASN A 158 17.03 -3.78 12.52
CA ASN A 158 17.31 -4.59 13.70
C ASN A 158 16.03 -4.95 14.48
N LEU A 159 15.01 -4.09 14.41
CA LEU A 159 13.69 -4.32 14.99
C LEU A 159 12.78 -5.19 14.10
N GLY A 160 13.21 -5.55 12.89
CA GLY A 160 12.44 -6.38 11.96
C GLY A 160 11.28 -5.65 11.27
N TYR A 161 11.33 -4.31 11.19
CA TYR A 161 10.28 -3.52 10.52
C TYR A 161 10.44 -3.43 9.00
N THR A 162 11.43 -4.11 8.42
CA THR A 162 11.84 -3.94 7.03
C THR A 162 11.93 -5.29 6.35
N GLU A 163 11.87 -5.29 5.02
CA GLU A 163 12.19 -6.48 4.23
C GLU A 163 13.64 -6.94 4.46
N PRO A 164 13.98 -8.22 4.14
CA PRO A 164 15.35 -8.73 4.27
C PRO A 164 16.38 -7.85 3.53
N ASP A 165 15.98 -7.30 2.38
CA ASP A 165 16.69 -6.23 1.68
C ASP A 165 15.90 -4.92 1.79
N LEU A 166 16.37 -4.02 2.64
CA LEU A 166 15.76 -2.70 2.90
C LEU A 166 15.49 -1.85 1.66
N ARG A 167 16.24 -2.11 0.58
CA ARG A 167 16.06 -1.37 -0.66
C ARG A 167 14.71 -1.64 -1.30
N ASP A 168 14.11 -2.79 -1.00
CA ASP A 168 12.77 -3.15 -1.46
C ASP A 168 11.70 -2.21 -0.83
N ASP A 169 11.94 -1.70 0.38
CA ASP A 169 11.11 -0.68 1.01
C ASP A 169 11.47 0.74 0.53
N LEU A 170 12.76 1.06 0.50
CA LEU A 170 13.25 2.42 0.25
C LEU A 170 13.10 2.88 -1.21
N ASN A 171 13.04 1.96 -2.17
CA ASN A 171 12.76 2.30 -3.58
C ASN A 171 11.32 2.80 -3.81
N SER A 172 10.43 2.62 -2.82
CA SER A 172 9.04 3.09 -2.82
C SER A 172 8.14 2.57 -3.94
N LEU A 173 8.56 1.52 -4.65
CA LEU A 173 7.78 0.89 -5.72
C LEU A 173 6.52 0.19 -5.18
N ASN A 174 6.59 -0.42 -3.98
CA ASN A 174 5.42 -0.99 -3.33
C ASN A 174 4.37 0.09 -3.00
N VAL A 175 4.82 1.26 -2.55
CA VAL A 175 3.95 2.40 -2.27
C VAL A 175 3.33 2.92 -3.57
N ALA A 176 4.11 2.97 -4.65
CA ALA A 176 3.61 3.38 -5.95
C ALA A 176 2.52 2.42 -6.49
N ARG A 177 2.67 1.11 -6.33
CA ARG A 177 1.62 0.14 -6.67
C ARG A 177 0.32 0.41 -5.91
N LYS A 178 0.40 0.68 -4.61
CA LYS A 178 -0.77 1.01 -3.77
C LYS A 178 -1.46 2.29 -4.22
N VAL A 179 -0.69 3.33 -4.55
CA VAL A 179 -1.21 4.57 -5.13
C VAL A 179 -1.94 4.31 -6.44
N THR A 180 -1.35 3.50 -7.33
CA THR A 180 -1.96 3.15 -8.61
C THR A 180 -3.31 2.44 -8.42
N ILE A 181 -3.38 1.46 -7.51
CA ILE A 181 -4.62 0.75 -7.17
C ILE A 181 -5.70 1.73 -6.69
N LEU A 182 -5.37 2.61 -5.74
CA LEU A 182 -6.33 3.59 -5.21
C LEU A 182 -6.81 4.57 -6.29
N ALA A 183 -5.91 5.01 -7.19
CA ALA A 183 -6.27 5.88 -8.29
C ALA A 183 -7.25 5.20 -9.26
N CYS A 184 -6.98 3.95 -9.64
CA CYS A 184 -7.87 3.16 -10.51
C CYS A 184 -9.28 3.04 -9.93
N ILE A 185 -9.40 2.73 -8.64
CA ILE A 185 -10.70 2.63 -7.94
C ILE A 185 -11.42 3.98 -7.93
N ALA A 186 -10.68 5.07 -7.69
CA ALA A 186 -11.23 6.43 -7.65
C ALA A 186 -11.59 7.01 -9.02
N GLY A 187 -11.41 6.24 -10.11
CA GLY A 187 -11.70 6.69 -11.47
C GLY A 187 -10.62 7.60 -12.06
N CYS A 188 -9.41 7.58 -11.51
CA CYS A 188 -8.24 8.31 -12.00
C CYS A 188 -7.29 7.34 -12.71
N PRO A 189 -7.28 7.29 -14.05
CA PRO A 189 -6.52 6.29 -14.81
C PRO A 189 -5.02 6.59 -14.81
N ILE A 190 -4.31 6.08 -13.79
CA ILE A 190 -2.84 6.10 -13.74
C ILE A 190 -2.32 4.86 -14.44
N GLU A 191 -1.58 5.05 -15.54
CA GLU A 191 -1.11 3.98 -16.42
C GLU A 191 -0.33 2.90 -15.65
N SER A 192 0.65 3.32 -14.87
CA SER A 192 1.53 2.41 -14.11
C SER A 192 2.18 3.08 -12.89
N PRO A 193 2.72 2.31 -11.93
CA PRO A 193 3.50 2.82 -10.80
C PRO A 193 4.72 3.67 -11.18
N THR A 194 5.16 3.60 -12.43
CA THR A 194 6.29 4.36 -12.98
C THR A 194 5.87 5.54 -13.85
N SER A 195 4.56 5.77 -14.04
CA SER A 195 4.01 6.83 -14.90
C SER A 195 3.89 8.20 -14.22
N TYR A 196 4.25 8.31 -12.94
CA TYR A 196 4.17 9.55 -12.15
C TYR A 196 5.36 9.68 -11.19
N PRO A 197 5.60 10.88 -10.62
CA PRO A 197 6.75 11.11 -9.74
C PRO A 197 6.75 10.21 -8.49
N VAL A 198 7.77 9.35 -8.40
CA VAL A 198 8.06 8.52 -7.23
C VAL A 198 9.51 8.78 -6.80
N GLU A 199 9.69 9.33 -5.60
CA GLU A 199 10.99 9.62 -5.05
C GLU A 199 11.55 8.43 -4.28
N SER A 200 12.62 7.82 -4.79
CA SER A 200 13.39 6.81 -4.04
C SER A 200 14.13 7.42 -2.86
N LEU A 201 14.15 6.71 -1.73
CA LEU A 201 14.96 7.04 -0.54
C LEU A 201 16.37 6.43 -0.62
N ILE A 202 16.68 5.69 -1.68
CA ILE A 202 18.00 5.13 -1.96
C ILE A 202 18.84 6.23 -2.64
N PRO A 203 20.01 6.59 -2.09
CA PRO A 203 20.94 7.46 -2.80
C PRO A 203 21.34 6.85 -4.15
N LYS A 204 21.43 7.66 -5.21
CA LYS A 204 21.65 7.20 -6.58
C LYS A 204 22.89 6.31 -6.71
N GLU A 205 23.95 6.64 -5.96
CA GLU A 205 25.23 5.94 -5.92
C GLU A 205 25.14 4.56 -5.26
N LEU A 206 24.08 4.29 -4.51
CA LEU A 206 23.82 3.04 -3.79
C LEU A 206 22.65 2.23 -4.38
N GLU A 207 22.14 2.64 -5.53
CA GLU A 207 21.19 1.84 -6.31
C GLU A 207 21.81 0.51 -6.77
N LEU A 208 21.01 -0.33 -7.41
CA LEU A 208 21.49 -1.59 -7.98
C LEU A 208 22.66 -1.33 -8.94
N PRO A 209 23.70 -2.18 -8.95
CA PRO A 209 23.75 -3.55 -8.39
C PRO A 209 24.36 -3.64 -6.97
N THR A 210 24.37 -2.56 -6.18
CA THR A 210 24.90 -2.60 -4.79
C THR A 210 24.29 -3.76 -4.01
N ARG A 211 25.03 -4.47 -3.16
CA ARG A 211 24.47 -5.56 -2.33
C ARG A 211 23.86 -4.98 -1.04
N GLY A 212 22.80 -5.59 -0.50
CA GLY A 212 22.05 -5.00 0.62
C GLY A 212 22.85 -4.78 1.91
N ASP A 213 23.89 -5.57 2.16
CA ASP A 213 24.85 -5.37 3.26
C ASP A 213 25.81 -4.20 2.99
N VAL A 214 26.31 -4.10 1.75
CA VAL A 214 27.15 -2.98 1.29
C VAL A 214 26.37 -1.66 1.30
N PHE A 215 25.08 -1.71 0.95
CA PHE A 215 24.18 -0.56 1.02
C PHE A 215 24.17 0.05 2.42
N LEU A 216 24.00 -0.76 3.47
CA LEU A 216 23.96 -0.25 4.85
C LEU A 216 25.31 0.28 5.34
N GLN A 217 26.41 -0.34 4.92
CA GLN A 217 27.75 0.13 5.26
C GLN A 217 28.06 1.49 4.63
N LYS A 218 27.53 1.76 3.43
CA LYS A 218 27.78 3.02 2.70
C LYS A 218 26.74 4.11 2.95
N LEU A 219 25.55 3.75 3.43
CA LEU A 219 24.47 4.70 3.72
C LEU A 219 24.88 5.87 4.63
N PRO A 220 25.75 5.72 5.65
CA PRO A 220 26.21 6.83 6.47
C PRO A 220 26.85 7.98 5.70
N ALA A 221 27.47 7.72 4.55
CA ALA A 221 28.06 8.75 3.69
C ALA A 221 27.02 9.72 3.11
N PHE A 222 25.74 9.35 3.13
CA PHE A 222 24.62 10.13 2.60
C PHE A 222 23.75 10.75 3.69
N ASN A 223 24.16 10.66 4.96
CA ASN A 223 23.41 11.26 6.08
C ASN A 223 23.21 12.77 5.91
N GLN A 224 24.24 13.47 5.43
CA GLN A 224 24.17 14.92 5.24
C GLN A 224 23.06 15.32 4.25
N GLN A 225 22.87 14.55 3.18
CA GLN A 225 21.84 14.82 2.17
C GLN A 225 20.42 14.81 2.77
N MET A 226 20.13 13.82 3.62
CA MET A 226 18.84 13.76 4.33
C MET A 226 18.75 14.82 5.44
N GLN A 227 19.86 15.07 6.13
CA GLN A 227 19.93 16.07 7.19
C GLN A 227 19.64 17.47 6.66
N ASP A 228 20.15 17.83 5.49
CA ASP A 228 19.89 19.12 4.85
C ASP A 228 18.40 19.31 4.54
N ARG A 229 17.73 18.23 4.08
CA ARG A 229 16.28 18.25 3.81
C ARG A 229 15.48 18.39 5.11
N LYS A 230 15.87 17.71 6.18
CA LYS A 230 15.27 17.82 7.51
C LYS A 230 15.44 19.24 8.08
N LEU A 231 16.66 19.77 8.08
CA LEU A 231 16.97 21.12 8.54
C LEU A 231 16.21 22.19 7.74
N LYS A 232 15.99 21.98 6.43
CA LYS A 232 15.17 22.87 5.60
C LYS A 232 13.71 22.93 6.08
N ALA A 233 13.15 21.80 6.52
CA ALA A 233 11.80 21.76 7.09
C ALA A 233 11.76 22.44 8.46
N GLU A 234 12.73 22.15 9.33
CA GLU A 234 12.82 22.70 10.69
C GLU A 234 13.00 24.22 10.70
N LYS A 235 13.80 24.76 9.77
CA LYS A 235 13.95 26.22 9.56
C LYS A 235 12.63 26.91 9.21
N GLN A 236 11.67 26.19 8.64
CA GLN A 236 10.33 26.70 8.35
C GLN A 236 9.33 26.45 9.49
N GLY A 237 9.77 25.90 10.63
CA GLY A 237 8.89 25.47 11.72
C GLY A 237 8.04 24.25 11.37
N LYS A 238 8.38 23.53 10.29
CA LYS A 238 7.66 22.40 9.71
C LYS A 238 8.41 21.09 9.94
N VAL A 239 7.84 19.97 9.51
CA VAL A 239 8.43 18.62 9.62
C VAL A 239 8.58 17.99 8.24
N LEU A 240 9.61 17.15 8.07
CA LEU A 240 9.82 16.40 6.84
C LEU A 240 9.06 15.07 6.92
N CYS A 241 8.09 14.87 6.03
CA CYS A 241 7.32 13.63 5.96
C CYS A 241 7.49 12.98 4.60
N TYR A 242 7.30 11.67 4.53
CA TYR A 242 7.20 10.95 3.26
C TYR A 242 5.74 10.62 2.99
N ILE A 243 5.14 11.22 1.97
CA ILE A 243 3.71 11.14 1.71
C ILE A 243 3.40 10.71 0.28
N ASN A 244 2.18 10.23 0.14
CA ASN A 244 1.58 9.81 -1.12
C ASN A 244 0.34 10.66 -1.33
N SER A 245 0.16 11.20 -2.54
CA SER A 245 -0.98 12.04 -2.87
C SER A 245 -1.48 11.69 -4.27
N ILE A 246 -2.81 11.73 -4.42
CA ILE A 246 -3.53 11.52 -5.68
C ILE A 246 -4.53 12.66 -5.75
N ASP A 247 -4.35 13.55 -6.71
CA ASP A 247 -5.30 14.61 -7.04
C ASP A 247 -6.15 14.14 -8.22
N ILE A 248 -7.43 13.85 -7.95
CA ILE A 248 -8.34 13.24 -8.93
C ILE A 248 -8.70 14.24 -10.03
N ALA A 249 -8.82 15.53 -9.69
CA ALA A 249 -9.22 16.56 -10.65
C ALA A 249 -8.14 16.82 -11.71
N SER A 250 -6.86 16.76 -11.32
CA SER A 250 -5.72 16.95 -12.22
C SER A 250 -5.17 15.66 -12.81
N GLY A 251 -5.62 14.50 -12.31
CA GLY A 251 -5.10 13.19 -12.70
C GLY A 251 -3.64 12.96 -12.30
N LYS A 252 -3.15 13.68 -11.27
CA LYS A 252 -1.74 13.62 -10.86
C LYS A 252 -1.59 12.83 -9.57
N ALA A 253 -0.58 11.98 -9.52
CA ALA A 253 -0.13 11.36 -8.29
C ALA A 253 1.34 11.66 -8.00
N THR A 254 1.70 11.63 -6.72
CA THR A 254 3.08 11.82 -6.27
C THR A 254 3.36 10.94 -5.06
N VAL A 255 4.57 10.40 -4.98
CA VAL A 255 5.08 9.64 -3.84
C VAL A 255 6.45 10.22 -3.51
N GLY A 256 6.64 10.77 -2.31
CA GLY A 256 7.93 11.36 -1.97
C GLY A 256 7.96 12.25 -0.72
N LEU A 257 9.09 12.92 -0.53
CA LEU A 257 9.33 13.80 0.60
C LEU A 257 8.58 15.12 0.44
N GLN A 258 7.87 15.51 1.50
CA GLN A 258 7.18 16.79 1.59
C GLN A 258 7.40 17.44 2.95
N ILE A 259 7.36 18.77 2.95
CA ILE A 259 7.47 19.59 4.16
C ILE A 259 6.05 19.93 4.60
N LEU A 260 5.65 19.43 5.77
CA LEU A 260 4.29 19.59 6.29
C LEU A 260 4.28 20.40 7.58
N ASP A 261 3.17 21.10 7.82
CA ASP A 261 2.93 21.77 9.09
C ASP A 261 2.84 20.75 10.23
N LYS A 262 3.33 21.13 11.42
CA LYS A 262 3.32 20.24 12.58
C LYS A 262 1.92 19.84 13.03
N SER A 263 0.89 20.58 12.65
CA SER A 263 -0.52 20.25 12.90
C SER A 263 -1.10 19.24 11.91
N HIS A 264 -0.40 18.92 10.83
CA HIS A 264 -0.87 17.97 9.83
C HIS A 264 -1.08 16.58 10.46
N LEU A 265 -2.11 15.84 10.04
CA LEU A 265 -2.42 14.52 10.61
C LEU A 265 -1.25 13.54 10.42
N ILE A 266 -0.68 13.52 9.21
CA ILE A 266 0.50 12.71 8.87
C ILE A 266 1.70 13.05 9.77
N ALA A 267 1.92 14.33 10.07
CA ALA A 267 3.04 14.76 10.93
C ALA A 267 2.93 14.23 12.38
N ASN A 268 1.73 13.89 12.84
CA ASN A 268 1.46 13.44 14.20
C ASN A 268 1.18 11.94 14.32
N LEU A 269 1.36 11.17 13.24
CA LEU A 269 1.27 9.72 13.30
C LEU A 269 2.28 9.16 14.30
N LYS A 270 1.90 8.11 15.02
CA LYS A 270 2.75 7.39 15.97
C LYS A 270 3.06 5.99 15.47
N GLY A 271 4.29 5.53 15.68
CA GLY A 271 4.71 4.16 15.37
C GLY A 271 4.81 3.87 13.87
N SER A 272 4.36 2.69 13.45
CA SER A 272 4.36 2.22 12.06
C SER A 272 2.98 2.31 11.38
N ASN A 273 2.09 3.15 11.92
CA ASN A 273 0.72 3.24 11.44
C ASN A 273 0.69 3.76 10.01
N ASN A 274 -0.06 3.06 9.16
CA ASN A 274 -0.49 3.59 7.87
C ASN A 274 -1.64 4.57 8.09
N LEU A 275 -1.73 5.58 7.24
CA LEU A 275 -2.85 6.51 7.21
C LEU A 275 -3.27 6.72 5.77
N ILE A 276 -4.58 6.73 5.54
CA ILE A 276 -5.18 7.05 4.26
C ILE A 276 -6.32 8.02 4.54
N SER A 277 -6.27 9.18 3.89
CA SER A 277 -7.28 10.22 3.93
C SER A 277 -7.96 10.29 2.57
N PHE A 278 -9.27 10.06 2.57
CA PHE A 278 -10.12 10.26 1.41
C PHE A 278 -10.81 11.61 1.53
N TYR A 279 -10.50 12.51 0.59
CA TYR A 279 -11.17 13.80 0.43
C TYR A 279 -12.20 13.65 -0.66
N THR A 280 -13.43 14.10 -0.40
CA THR A 280 -14.55 13.98 -1.31
C THR A 280 -15.39 15.24 -1.29
N LYS A 281 -16.30 15.40 -2.25
CA LYS A 281 -17.26 16.53 -2.23
C LYS A 281 -18.11 16.58 -0.94
N ARG A 282 -18.28 15.45 -0.24
CA ARG A 282 -19.05 15.33 1.00
C ARG A 282 -18.16 15.42 2.25
N TYR A 283 -16.93 14.95 2.18
CA TYR A 283 -15.96 14.91 3.29
C TYR A 283 -14.70 15.70 2.92
N LYS A 284 -14.57 16.91 3.48
CA LYS A 284 -13.47 17.84 3.20
C LYS A 284 -12.31 17.68 4.18
#